data_AF-A0AAD3ALI7-F1
#
_entry.id   AF-A0AAD3ALI7-F1
#
_cell.length_a   1.000
_cell.length_b   1.000
_cell.length_c   1.000
_cell.angle_alpha   90.00
_cell.angle_beta   90.00
_cell.angle_gamma   90.00
#
_symmetry.space_group_name_H-M   'P 1'
#
loop_
_entity.id
_entity.type
_entity.pdbx_description
1 polymer ?
#
loop_
_entity_poly.entity_id
_entity_poly.type
_entity_poly.pdbx_seq_one_letter_code
_entity_poly.pdbx_strand_id
1 'polypeptide(L)'
;MPLILLLIAAAVLVKFGWLLAAFAGVAAAGSAIGKWLARRDDRVIARRQQERAIAARADRQHAAALAGDHFLGMYGDYPPAI
;
A
#
# COMPACT_ATOMS: atom_id res chain seq x y z
N MET A 1 -42.72 34.22 -12.94
CA MET A 1 -41.26 34.47 -12.87
C MET A 1 -40.49 33.38 -12.10
N PRO A 2 -40.86 32.96 -10.86
CA PRO A 2 -40.06 31.96 -10.13
C PRO A 2 -40.16 30.54 -10.69
N LEU A 3 -41.32 30.18 -11.27
CA LEU A 3 -41.57 28.85 -11.84
C LEU A 3 -40.70 28.56 -13.07
N ILE A 4 -40.44 29.58 -13.88
CA ILE A 4 -39.58 29.51 -15.07
C ILE A 4 -38.11 29.35 -14.66
N LEU A 5 -37.68 30.08 -13.64
CA LEU A 5 -36.34 29.94 -13.06
C LEU A 5 -36.12 28.54 -12.44
N LEU A 6 -37.12 27.99 -11.76
CA LEU A 6 -37.07 26.62 -11.23
C LEU A 6 -36.96 25.56 -12.34
N LEU A 7 -37.70 25.72 -13.44
CA LEU A 7 -37.61 24.81 -14.58
C LEU A 7 -36.24 24.87 -15.28
N ILE A 8 -35.67 26.07 -15.42
CA ILE A 8 -34.32 26.24 -15.97
C ILE A 8 -33.28 25.64 -15.03
N ALA A 9 -33.39 25.89 -13.72
CA ALA A 9 -32.50 25.31 -12.72
C ALA A 9 -32.58 23.77 -12.70
N ALA A 10 -33.78 23.19 -12.81
CA ALA A 10 -33.99 21.75 -12.90
C ALA A 10 -33.40 21.17 -14.19
N ALA A 11 -33.58 21.84 -15.34
CA ALA A 11 -33.00 21.42 -16.61
C ALA A 11 -31.46 21.45 -16.58
N VAL A 12 -30.88 22.49 -15.96
CA VAL A 12 -29.44 22.59 -15.73
C VAL A 12 -28.96 21.49 -14.78
N LEU A 13 -29.67 21.22 -13.68
CA LEU A 13 -29.35 20.14 -12.74
C LEU A 13 -29.39 18.76 -13.40
N VAL A 14 -30.35 18.49 -14.27
CA VAL A 14 -30.41 17.22 -15.02
C VAL A 14 -29.29 17.14 -16.05
N LYS A 15 -28.99 18.23 -16.77
CA LYS A 15 -27.93 18.29 -17.78
C LYS A 15 -26.53 18.15 -17.16
N PHE A 16 -26.31 18.77 -15.99
CA PHE A 16 -25.02 18.78 -15.29
C PHE A 16 -24.91 17.69 -14.22
N GLY A 17 -26.00 17.00 -13.86
CA GLY A 17 -25.98 15.86 -12.95
C GLY A 17 -25.09 14.73 -13.47
N TRP A 18 -25.03 14.55 -14.79
CA TRP A 18 -24.08 13.63 -15.43
C TRP A 18 -22.62 14.04 -15.25
N LEU A 19 -22.29 15.34 -15.19
CA LEU A 19 -20.94 15.81 -14.90
C LEU A 19 -20.55 15.54 -13.45
N LEU A 20 -21.48 15.75 -12.52
CA LEU A 20 -21.26 15.48 -11.10
C LEU A 20 -21.13 13.97 -10.84
N ALA A 21 -21.95 13.16 -11.51
CA ALA A 21 -21.83 11.70 -11.50
C ALA A 21 -20.52 11.22 -12.13
N ALA A 22 -20.08 11.81 -13.25
CA ALA A 22 -18.81 11.50 -13.87
C ALA A 22 -17.63 11.83 -12.94
N PHE A 23 -17.66 13.00 -12.29
CA PHE A 23 -16.63 13.41 -11.33
C PHE A 23 -16.57 12.48 -10.11
N ALA A 24 -17.73 12.12 -9.56
CA ALA A 24 -17.83 11.15 -8.47
C ALA A 24 -17.31 9.76 -8.90
N GLY A 25 -17.61 9.33 -10.13
CA GLY A 25 -17.11 8.08 -10.71
C GLY A 25 -15.58 8.06 -10.82
N VAL A 26 -14.98 9.15 -11.32
CA VAL A 26 -13.51 9.28 -11.42
C VAL A 26 -12.86 9.27 -10.03
N ALA A 27 -13.42 10.01 -9.06
CA ALA A 27 -12.91 10.03 -7.70
C ALA A 27 -12.98 8.64 -7.02
N ALA A 28 -14.09 7.92 -7.21
CA ALA A 28 -14.25 6.56 -6.69
C ALA A 28 -13.26 5.58 -7.34
N ALA A 29 -13.10 5.63 -8.66
CA ALA A 29 -12.14 4.80 -9.39
C ALA A 29 -10.69 5.08 -8.96
N GLY A 30 -10.31 6.36 -8.84
CA GLY A 30 -8.98 6.75 -8.35
C GLY A 30 -8.72 6.26 -6.93
N SER A 31 -9.71 6.38 -6.02
CA SER A 31 -9.61 5.87 -4.65
C SER A 31 -9.45 4.35 -4.60
N ALA A 32 -10.20 3.62 -5.43
CA ALA A 32 -10.12 2.16 -5.49
C ALA A 32 -8.75 1.69 -6.02
N ILE A 33 -8.25 2.33 -7.09
CA ILE A 33 -6.93 2.04 -7.66
C ILE A 33 -5.82 2.36 -6.66
N GLY A 34 -5.88 3.52 -6.00
CA GLY A 34 -4.91 3.90 -4.98
C GLY A 34 -4.84 2.92 -3.80
N LYS A 35 -6.01 2.47 -3.30
CA LYS A 35 -6.07 1.44 -2.25
C LYS A 35 -5.52 0.09 -2.71
N TRP A 36 -5.75 -0.28 -3.96
CA TRP A 36 -5.23 -1.52 -4.53
C TRP A 36 -3.70 -1.48 -4.67
N LEU A 37 -3.14 -0.36 -5.13
CA LEU A 37 -1.70 -0.12 -5.19
C LEU A 37 -1.06 -0.14 -3.79
N ALA A 38 -1.64 0.58 -2.83
CA ALA A 38 -1.12 0.60 -1.45
C ALA A 38 -1.06 -0.80 -0.84
N ARG A 39 -2.12 -1.62 -1.02
CA ARG A 39 -2.12 -3.02 -0.56
C ARG A 39 -1.06 -3.88 -1.23
N ARG A 40 -0.68 -3.57 -2.47
CA ARG A 40 0.38 -4.27 -3.19
C ARG A 40 1.75 -3.87 -2.63
N ASP A 41 1.93 -2.61 -2.31
CA ASP A 41 3.15 -2.09 -1.71
C ASP A 41 3.37 -2.62 -0.30
N ASP A 42 2.31 -2.74 0.51
CA ASP A 42 2.41 -3.32 1.87
C ASP A 42 3.00 -4.73 1.86
N ARG A 43 2.64 -5.57 0.88
CA ARG A 43 3.19 -6.92 0.73
C ARG A 43 4.67 -6.90 0.34
N VAL A 44 5.06 -5.97 -0.52
CA VAL A 44 6.46 -5.80 -0.94
C VAL A 44 7.30 -5.25 0.21
N ILE A 45 6.76 -4.31 0.98
CA ILE A 45 7.42 -3.73 2.16
C ILE A 45 7.60 -4.81 3.24
N ALA A 46 6.57 -5.61 3.52
CA ALA A 46 6.66 -6.71 4.48
C ALA A 46 7.75 -7.73 4.08
N ARG A 47 7.81 -8.09 2.79
CA ARG A 47 8.85 -8.99 2.28
C ARG A 47 10.25 -8.37 2.40
N ARG A 48 10.42 -7.09 2.05
CA ARG A 48 11.70 -6.38 2.20
C ARG A 48 12.14 -6.27 3.66
N GLN A 49 11.19 -6.13 4.60
CA GLN A 49 11.49 -6.14 6.03
C GLN A 49 11.99 -7.51 6.50
N GLN A 50 11.37 -8.60 6.04
CA GLN A 50 11.84 -9.97 6.33
C GLN A 50 13.25 -10.21 5.79
N GLU A 51 13.51 -9.82 4.54
CA GLU A 51 14.84 -9.96 3.92
C GLU A 51 15.91 -9.16 4.69
N ARG A 52 15.59 -7.93 5.13
CA ARG A 52 16.49 -7.12 5.98
C ARG A 52 16.75 -7.77 7.34
N ALA A 53 15.75 -8.38 7.96
CA ALA A 53 15.92 -9.06 9.24
C ALA A 53 16.85 -10.28 9.13
N ILE A 54 16.77 -11.01 8.02
CA ILE A 54 17.67 -12.14 7.71
C ILE A 54 19.09 -11.61 7.48
N ALA A 55 19.26 -10.58 6.66
CA ALA A 55 20.57 -9.97 6.41
C ALA A 55 21.22 -9.46 7.71
N ALA A 56 20.47 -8.73 8.55
CA ALA A 56 20.98 -8.24 9.84
C ALA A 56 21.33 -9.36 10.83
N ARG A 57 20.70 -10.54 10.71
CA ARG A 57 21.10 -11.72 11.49
C ARG A 57 22.39 -12.32 10.95
N ALA A 58 22.50 -12.46 9.62
CA ALA A 58 23.70 -12.95 8.96
C ALA A 58 24.91 -12.05 9.25
N ASP A 59 24.75 -10.73 9.20
CA ASP A 59 25.83 -9.77 9.50
C ASP A 59 26.35 -9.92 10.94
N ARG A 60 25.44 -10.10 11.92
CA ARG A 60 25.84 -10.32 13.31
C ARG A 60 26.58 -11.63 13.50
N GLN A 61 26.13 -12.70 12.84
CA GLN A 61 26.81 -14.00 12.87
C GLN A 61 28.16 -13.95 12.17
N HIS A 62 28.26 -13.22 11.06
CA HIS A 62 29.50 -13.00 10.35
C HIS A 62 30.51 -12.21 11.18
N ALA A 63 30.04 -11.15 11.87
CA ALA A 63 30.87 -10.38 12.80
C ALA A 63 31.36 -11.23 13.98
N ALA A 64 30.51 -12.09 14.55
CA ALA A 64 30.91 -13.01 15.62
C ALA A 64 31.95 -14.05 15.14
N ALA A 65 31.78 -14.57 13.92
CA ALA A 65 32.74 -15.48 13.32
C ALA A 65 34.11 -14.80 13.08
N LEU A 66 34.12 -13.55 12.61
CA LEU A 66 35.34 -12.76 12.44
C LEU A 66 36.03 -12.43 13.76
N ALA A 67 35.26 -12.29 14.85
CA ALA A 67 35.79 -12.07 16.19
C ALA A 67 36.39 -13.33 16.83
N GLY A 68 36.35 -14.48 16.15
CA GLY A 68 36.85 -15.76 16.66
C GLY A 68 35.92 -16.41 17.70
N ASP A 69 34.70 -15.91 17.83
CA ASP A 69 33.71 -16.42 18.79
C ASP A 69 32.97 -17.62 18.19
N HIS A 70 33.67 -18.75 18.13
CA HIS A 70 33.22 -19.99 17.47
C HIS A 70 32.02 -20.67 18.17
N PHE A 71 31.55 -20.17 19.31
CA PHE A 71 30.45 -20.77 20.10
C PHE A 71 29.05 -20.28 19.71
N LEU A 72 28.91 -19.23 18.90
CA LEU A 72 27.64 -18.89 18.25
C LEU A 72 27.52 -19.72 16.98
N GLY A 73 26.54 -20.64 16.95
CA GLY A 73 26.31 -21.58 15.85
C GLY A 73 26.52 -20.96 14.48
N MET A 74 27.60 -21.35 13.80
CA MET A 74 27.95 -20.91 12.46
C MET A 74 26.90 -21.51 11.52
N TYR A 75 25.90 -20.70 11.15
CA TYR A 75 24.76 -21.07 10.30
C TYR A 75 23.79 -22.11 10.90
N GLY A 76 23.45 -21.99 12.18
CA GLY A 76 22.51 -22.90 12.86
C GLY A 76 21.32 -22.19 13.49
N ASP A 77 20.27 -21.96 12.70
CA ASP A 77 18.86 -22.15 13.11
C ASP A 77 18.01 -22.06 11.84
N TYR A 78 17.99 -23.18 11.11
CA TYR A 78 17.05 -23.44 10.03
C TYR A 78 16.19 -24.66 10.43
N PRO A 79 14.86 -24.58 10.35
CA PRO A 79 14.06 -23.47 9.81
C PRO A 79 13.92 -22.30 10.80
N PRO A 80 13.63 -21.09 10.31
CA PRO A 80 13.29 -19.97 11.20
C PRO A 80 12.07 -20.36 12.03
N ALA A 81 12.13 -20.16 13.35
CA ALA A 81 10.95 -20.27 14.21
C ALA A 81 9.84 -19.38 13.65
N ILE A 82 8.68 -20.01 13.41
CA ILE A 82 7.46 -19.43 12.80
C ILE A 82 6.95 -18.27 13.65
#